data_AF-A0A1F3SHL9-F1
#
_entry.id   AF-A0A1F3SHL9-F1
#
_cell.length_a   1.000
_cell.length_b   1.000
_cell.length_c   1.000
_cell.angle_alpha   90.00
_cell.angle_beta   90.00
_cell.angle_gamma   90.00
#
_symmetry.space_group_name_H-M   'P 1'
#
loop_
_entity.id
_entity.type
_entity.pdbx_description
1 polymer ?
#
loop_
_entity_poly.entity_id
_entity_poly.type
_entity_poly.pdbx_seq_one_letter_code
_entity_poly.pdbx_strand_id
1 'polypeptide(L)'
;MQLTSREQSSINRLLIFLIALDVVIAMIALFFPDFWCEIFHGTDYLETYGLLRRTAAIWVAFALFQAIALVKWKQNYLWLVIVAGLRLSEVFSDWAYLAFSDSVTWFAWAALLLSPPSNLFFGWYLFSKANLLKSSLKT
;
A
#
# COMPACT_ATOMS: atom_id res chain seq x y z
N MET A 1 23.22 1.09 16.20
CA MET A 1 22.38 -0.02 16.71
C MET A 1 21.90 -0.84 15.52
N GLN A 2 22.23 -2.13 15.45
CA GLN A 2 21.79 -3.01 14.36
C GLN A 2 20.37 -3.56 14.64
N LEU A 3 19.59 -3.84 13.60
CA LEU A 3 18.26 -4.47 13.75
C LEU A 3 18.39 -5.92 14.23
N THR A 4 17.61 -6.26 15.25
CA THR A 4 17.48 -7.62 15.75
C THR A 4 16.87 -8.55 14.70
N SER A 5 17.16 -9.87 14.75
CA SER A 5 16.58 -10.86 13.84
C SER A 5 15.05 -10.82 13.80
N ARG A 6 14.41 -10.53 14.94
CA ARG A 6 12.96 -10.36 15.06
C ARG A 6 12.45 -9.15 14.27
N GLU A 7 13.16 -8.03 14.33
CA GLU A 7 12.80 -6.83 13.55
C GLU A 7 13.00 -7.06 12.06
N GLN A 8 14.08 -7.73 11.66
CA GLN A 8 14.30 -8.08 10.24
C GLN A 8 13.16 -8.98 9.72
N SER A 9 12.77 -9.99 10.51
CA SER A 9 11.63 -10.86 10.19
C SER A 9 10.31 -10.08 10.11
N SER A 10 10.11 -9.10 11.01
CA SER A 10 8.94 -8.23 11.00
C SER A 10 8.85 -7.37 9.74
N ILE A 11 9.96 -6.77 9.30
CA ILE A 11 10.04 -6.00 8.05
C ILE A 11 9.70 -6.89 6.87
N ASN A 12 10.29 -8.09 6.79
CA ASN A 12 10.03 -9.03 5.69
C ASN A 12 8.56 -9.46 5.64
N ARG A 13 7.96 -9.80 6.78
CA ARG A 13 6.54 -10.17 6.85
C ARG A 13 5.64 -9.03 6.41
N LEU A 14 5.94 -7.80 6.84
CA LEU A 14 5.20 -6.63 6.40
C LEU A 14 5.33 -6.45 4.88
N LEU A 15 6.53 -6.50 4.32
CA LEU A 15 6.73 -6.37 2.87
C LEU A 15 5.99 -7.47 2.08
N ILE A 16 6.02 -8.73 2.54
CA ILE A 16 5.27 -9.82 1.91
C ILE A 16 3.77 -9.57 1.95
N PHE A 17 3.25 -9.16 3.11
CA PHE A 17 1.84 -8.82 3.26
C PHE A 17 1.43 -7.68 2.32
N LEU A 18 2.23 -6.61 2.27
CA LEU A 18 2.01 -5.45 1.42
C LEU A 18 2.03 -5.81 -0.08
N ILE A 19 2.96 -6.68 -0.51
CA ILE A 19 3.00 -7.19 -1.89
C ILE A 19 1.72 -7.97 -2.20
N ALA A 20 1.34 -8.90 -1.32
CA ALA A 20 0.14 -9.71 -1.52
C ALA A 20 -1.12 -8.84 -1.60
N LEU A 21 -1.24 -7.85 -0.71
CA LEU A 21 -2.33 -6.89 -0.69
C LEU A 21 -2.43 -6.13 -2.03
N ASP A 22 -1.34 -5.50 -2.46
CA ASP A 22 -1.36 -4.67 -3.67
C ASP A 22 -1.57 -5.51 -4.94
N VAL A 23 -1.03 -6.73 -5.00
CA VAL A 23 -1.29 -7.65 -6.11
C VAL A 23 -2.76 -8.03 -6.17
N VAL A 24 -3.38 -8.39 -5.04
CA VAL A 24 -4.81 -8.76 -5.02
C VAL A 24 -5.68 -7.58 -5.45
N ILE A 25 -5.44 -6.40 -4.89
CA ILE A 25 -6.21 -5.19 -5.23
C ILE A 25 -6.01 -4.83 -6.72
N ALA A 26 -4.76 -4.84 -7.21
CA ALA A 26 -4.47 -4.57 -8.61
C ALA A 26 -5.15 -5.58 -9.56
N MET A 27 -5.13 -6.87 -9.22
CA MET A 27 -5.74 -7.92 -10.03
C MET A 27 -7.26 -7.71 -10.13
N ILE A 28 -7.92 -7.42 -9.01
CA ILE A 28 -9.36 -7.16 -9.01
C ILE A 28 -9.66 -5.91 -9.85
N ALA A 29 -8.96 -4.80 -9.61
CA ALA A 29 -9.23 -3.54 -10.29
C ALA A 29 -8.87 -3.55 -11.79
N LEU A 30 -7.90 -4.35 -12.25
CA LEU A 30 -7.54 -4.49 -13.66
C LEU A 30 -8.48 -5.41 -14.44
N PHE A 31 -8.75 -6.59 -13.87
CA PHE A 31 -9.36 -7.71 -14.60
C PHE A 31 -10.81 -7.97 -14.22
N PHE A 32 -11.26 -7.49 -13.05
CA PHE A 32 -12.61 -7.71 -12.53
C PHE A 32 -13.24 -6.39 -12.05
N PRO A 33 -13.34 -5.36 -12.91
CA PRO A 33 -13.84 -4.04 -12.50
C PRO A 33 -15.33 -4.05 -12.13
N ASP A 34 -16.14 -4.94 -12.72
CA ASP A 34 -17.54 -5.14 -12.34
C ASP A 34 -17.64 -5.60 -10.88
N PHE A 35 -16.82 -6.60 -10.51
CA PHE A 35 -16.74 -7.09 -9.14
C PHE A 35 -16.24 -6.01 -8.16
N TRP A 36 -15.26 -5.20 -8.58
CA TRP A 36 -14.84 -4.04 -7.79
C TRP A 36 -16.00 -3.08 -7.54
N CYS A 37 -16.74 -2.71 -8.59
CA CYS A 37 -17.84 -1.75 -8.51
C CYS A 37 -19.01 -2.29 -7.67
N GLU A 38 -19.36 -3.56 -7.83
CA GLU A 38 -20.37 -4.23 -7.03
C GLU A 38 -19.99 -4.22 -5.54
N ILE A 39 -18.74 -4.58 -5.21
CA ILE A 39 -18.28 -4.59 -3.83
C ILE A 39 -18.21 -3.19 -3.23
N PHE A 40 -17.67 -2.22 -3.97
CA PHE A 40 -17.39 -0.90 -3.40
C PHE A 40 -18.57 0.08 -3.49
N HIS A 41 -19.39 -0.02 -4.51
CA HIS A 41 -20.51 0.89 -4.78
C HIS A 41 -21.88 0.21 -4.79
N GLY A 42 -21.95 -1.12 -4.94
CA GLY A 42 -23.23 -1.81 -5.09
C GLY A 42 -23.94 -1.48 -6.39
N THR A 43 -23.18 -1.09 -7.42
CA THR A 43 -23.68 -0.68 -8.74
C THR A 43 -22.91 -1.38 -9.85
N ASP A 44 -23.49 -1.41 -11.05
CA ASP A 44 -22.80 -1.87 -12.25
C ASP A 44 -21.63 -0.94 -12.61
N TYR A 45 -20.58 -1.53 -13.17
CA TYR A 45 -19.40 -0.77 -13.58
C TYR A 45 -19.68 0.03 -14.86
N LEU A 46 -19.56 1.36 -14.75
CA LEU A 46 -19.63 2.29 -15.87
C LEU A 46 -18.26 2.93 -16.08
N GLU A 47 -17.58 2.55 -17.16
CA GLU A 47 -16.25 3.07 -17.44
C GLU A 47 -16.29 4.35 -18.27
N THR A 48 -16.22 5.49 -17.60
CA THR A 48 -16.25 6.78 -18.30
C THR A 48 -14.84 7.29 -18.67
N TYR A 49 -13.82 7.01 -17.84
CA TYR A 49 -12.50 7.65 -17.96
C TYR A 49 -11.30 6.72 -17.68
N GLY A 50 -11.51 5.41 -17.53
CA GLY A 50 -10.43 4.45 -17.25
C GLY A 50 -9.72 4.62 -15.91
N LEU A 51 -10.31 5.38 -14.97
CA LEU A 51 -9.66 5.74 -13.71
C LEU A 51 -9.36 4.53 -12.83
N LEU A 52 -10.26 3.54 -12.77
CA LEU A 52 -10.05 2.34 -11.96
C LEU A 52 -8.80 1.56 -12.40
N ARG A 53 -8.65 1.31 -13.71
CA ARG A 53 -7.47 0.61 -14.26
C ARG A 53 -6.20 1.45 -14.15
N ARG A 54 -6.31 2.78 -14.30
CA ARG A 54 -5.18 3.70 -14.03
C ARG A 54 -4.71 3.59 -12.59
N THR A 55 -5.64 3.61 -11.63
CA THR A 55 -5.31 3.43 -10.21
C THR A 55 -4.74 2.04 -9.95
N ALA A 56 -5.25 1.01 -10.63
CA ALA A 56 -4.72 -0.33 -10.52
C ALA A 56 -3.25 -0.46 -10.92
N ALA A 57 -2.82 0.28 -11.94
CA ALA A 57 -1.41 0.36 -12.32
C ALA A 57 -0.50 0.94 -11.21
N ILE A 58 -1.05 1.80 -10.33
CA ILE A 58 -0.32 2.31 -9.15
C ILE A 58 -0.07 1.19 -8.15
N TRP A 59 -1.06 0.35 -7.86
CA TRP A 59 -0.88 -0.82 -6.99
C TRP A 59 0.10 -1.85 -7.58
N VAL A 60 0.12 -2.03 -8.91
CA VAL A 60 1.16 -2.84 -9.57
C VAL A 60 2.56 -2.25 -9.33
N ALA A 61 2.73 -0.94 -9.48
CA ALA A 61 3.99 -0.28 -9.20
C ALA A 61 4.40 -0.44 -7.73
N PHE A 62 3.45 -0.31 -6.80
CA PHE A 62 3.69 -0.49 -5.38
C PHE A 62 4.19 -1.90 -5.06
N ALA A 63 3.51 -2.94 -5.57
CA ALA A 63 3.92 -4.32 -5.42
C ALA A 63 5.35 -4.56 -5.96
N LEU A 64 5.69 -3.96 -7.11
CA LEU A 64 7.03 -4.04 -7.68
C LEU A 64 8.09 -3.43 -6.76
N PHE A 65 7.89 -2.19 -6.31
CA PHE A 65 8.85 -1.52 -5.42
C PHE A 65 9.00 -2.25 -4.08
N GLN A 66 7.94 -2.86 -3.57
CA GLN A 66 7.98 -3.66 -2.35
C GLN A 66 8.70 -4.99 -2.54
N ALA A 67 8.54 -5.64 -3.69
CA ALA A 67 9.28 -6.85 -4.04
C ALA A 67 10.78 -6.54 -4.17
N ILE A 68 11.14 -5.42 -4.80
CA ILE A 68 12.53 -4.96 -4.84
C ILE A 68 13.05 -4.68 -3.43
N ALA A 69 12.26 -3.98 -2.60
CA ALA A 69 12.62 -3.70 -1.22
C ALA A 69 12.85 -4.99 -0.42
N LEU A 70 12.00 -6.00 -0.55
CA LEU A 70 12.12 -7.29 0.14
C LEU A 70 13.50 -7.94 -0.08
N VAL A 71 14.05 -7.80 -1.28
CA VAL A 71 15.36 -8.37 -1.64
C VAL A 71 16.52 -7.42 -1.28
N LYS A 72 16.32 -6.10 -1.41
CA LYS A 72 17.42 -5.12 -1.40
C LYS A 72 17.56 -4.30 -0.12
N TRP A 73 16.58 -4.31 0.78
CA TRP A 73 16.58 -3.41 1.95
C TRP A 73 17.78 -3.61 2.89
N LYS A 74 18.29 -4.84 3.01
CA LYS A 74 19.47 -5.15 3.83
C LYS A 74 20.77 -4.56 3.29
N GLN A 75 20.84 -4.37 1.97
CA GLN A 75 22.00 -3.81 1.28
C GLN A 75 21.91 -2.27 1.23
N ASN A 76 20.70 -1.75 1.12
CA ASN A 76 20.44 -0.32 1.08
C ASN A 76 19.11 0.01 1.76
N TYR A 77 19.19 0.68 2.92
CA TYR A 77 18.03 1.08 3.72
C TYR A 77 17.07 2.01 3.00
N LEU A 78 17.51 2.70 1.93
CA LEU A 78 16.66 3.61 1.15
C LEU A 78 15.47 2.90 0.52
N TRP A 79 15.56 1.59 0.26
CA TRP A 79 14.40 0.83 -0.22
C TRP A 79 13.22 0.82 0.77
N LEU A 80 13.49 0.85 2.08
CA LEU A 80 12.43 1.00 3.08
C LEU A 80 11.84 2.41 3.08
N VAL A 81 12.66 3.43 2.83
CA VAL A 81 12.20 4.82 2.71
C VAL A 81 11.31 5.00 1.49
N ILE A 82 11.67 4.38 0.36
CA ILE A 82 10.86 4.39 -0.86
C ILE A 82 9.49 3.78 -0.58
N VAL A 83 9.44 2.56 -0.04
CA VAL A 83 8.15 1.90 0.28
C VAL A 83 7.36 2.70 1.31
N ALA A 84 8.02 3.30 2.31
CA ALA A 84 7.36 4.19 3.25
C ALA A 84 6.70 5.38 2.55
N GLY A 85 7.40 6.01 1.62
CA GLY A 85 6.87 7.11 0.81
C GLY A 85 5.64 6.69 -0.01
N LEU A 86 5.66 5.51 -0.64
CA LEU A 86 4.52 4.96 -1.37
C LEU A 86 3.30 4.74 -0.46
N ARG A 87 3.50 4.23 0.76
CA ARG A 87 2.38 4.06 1.71
C ARG A 87 1.84 5.40 2.20
N LEU A 88 2.70 6.38 2.41
CA LEU A 88 2.27 7.71 2.85
C LEU A 88 1.55 8.51 1.76
N SER A 89 1.80 8.24 0.47
CA SER A 89 1.09 8.94 -0.61
C SER A 89 -0.41 8.62 -0.66
N GLU A 90 -0.80 7.45 -0.16
CA GLU A 90 -2.19 6.98 -0.21
C GLU A 90 -3.02 7.38 1.02
N VAL A 91 -2.43 8.00 2.05
CA VAL A 91 -3.14 8.31 3.31
C VAL A 91 -4.40 9.14 3.08
N PHE A 92 -4.38 10.07 2.13
CA PHE A 92 -5.56 10.90 1.84
C PHE A 92 -6.41 10.38 0.69
N SER A 93 -5.92 9.41 -0.08
CA SER A 93 -6.58 8.93 -1.29
C SER A 93 -7.95 8.31 -0.98
N ASP A 94 -8.01 7.40 -0.01
CA ASP A 94 -9.23 6.68 0.37
C ASP A 94 -10.24 7.58 1.10
N TRP A 95 -9.77 8.55 1.89
CA TRP A 95 -10.67 9.52 2.52
C TRP A 95 -11.21 10.53 1.52
N ALA A 96 -10.42 10.96 0.54
CA ALA A 96 -10.94 11.73 -0.59
C ALA A 96 -11.97 10.90 -1.35
N TYR A 97 -11.69 9.62 -1.60
CA TYR A 97 -12.64 8.72 -2.25
C TYR A 97 -13.97 8.64 -1.50
N LEU A 98 -13.94 8.43 -0.18
CA LEU A 98 -15.14 8.40 0.65
C LEU A 98 -15.89 9.75 0.65
N ALA A 99 -15.17 10.86 0.69
CA ALA A 99 -15.77 12.19 0.74
C ALA A 99 -16.47 12.61 -0.57
N PHE A 100 -16.01 12.08 -1.70
CA PHE A 100 -16.50 12.47 -3.03
C PHE A 100 -17.26 11.36 -3.77
N SER A 101 -17.48 10.20 -3.14
CA SER A 101 -18.30 9.13 -3.72
C SER A 101 -19.77 9.34 -3.38
N ASP A 102 -20.64 9.31 -4.40
CA ASP A 102 -22.10 9.47 -4.22
C ASP A 102 -22.75 8.31 -3.48
N SER A 103 -22.20 7.10 -3.65
CA SER A 103 -22.66 5.90 -2.95
C SER A 103 -21.48 4.95 -2.72
N VAL A 104 -21.45 4.32 -1.56
CA VAL A 104 -20.48 3.29 -1.18
C VAL A 104 -21.16 2.25 -0.31
N THR A 105 -20.74 0.99 -0.42
CA THR A 105 -21.25 -0.07 0.43
C THR A 105 -20.71 0.07 1.87
N TRP A 106 -21.30 -0.65 2.82
CA TRP A 106 -20.78 -0.72 4.19
C TRP A 106 -19.34 -1.30 4.22
N PHE A 107 -19.05 -2.24 3.30
CA PHE A 107 -17.74 -2.85 3.18
C PHE A 107 -16.71 -1.80 2.72
N ALA A 108 -17.03 -1.03 1.68
CA ALA A 108 -16.19 0.08 1.23
C ALA A 108 -15.96 1.10 2.34
N TRP A 109 -17.02 1.48 3.06
CA TRP A 109 -16.91 2.38 4.21
C TRP A 109 -15.88 1.88 5.23
N ALA A 110 -15.98 0.62 5.66
CA ALA A 110 -15.06 0.05 6.62
C ALA A 110 -13.63 -0.03 6.07
N ALA A 111 -13.46 -0.55 4.84
CA ALA A 111 -12.15 -0.72 4.21
C ALA A 111 -11.43 0.62 3.99
N LEU A 112 -12.12 1.60 3.42
CA LEU A 112 -11.58 2.92 3.08
C LEU A 112 -11.37 3.79 4.34
N LEU A 113 -12.11 3.57 5.42
CA LEU A 113 -11.84 4.24 6.69
C LEU A 113 -10.58 3.69 7.38
N LEU A 114 -10.37 2.38 7.30
CA LEU A 114 -9.22 1.69 7.92
C LEU A 114 -7.93 1.78 7.11
N SER A 115 -8.02 1.98 5.79
CA SER A 115 -6.85 2.02 4.92
C SER A 115 -5.89 3.19 5.23
N PRO A 116 -6.34 4.45 5.40
CA PRO A 116 -5.48 5.57 5.77
C PRO A 116 -4.66 5.41 7.05
N PRO A 117 -5.24 5.04 8.22
CA PRO A 117 -4.44 4.80 9.42
C PRO A 117 -3.48 3.62 9.24
N SER A 118 -3.85 2.60 8.45
CA SER A 118 -2.97 1.46 8.15
C SER A 118 -1.77 1.90 7.30
N ASN A 119 -2.01 2.66 6.22
CA ASN A 119 -0.97 3.22 5.36
C ASN A 119 -0.03 4.16 6.13
N LEU A 120 -0.58 5.01 7.00
CA LEU A 120 0.21 5.87 7.89
C LEU A 120 1.10 5.05 8.81
N PHE A 121 0.54 4.04 9.47
CA PHE A 121 1.27 3.16 10.39
C PHE A 121 2.39 2.39 9.67
N PHE A 122 2.09 1.77 8.53
CA PHE A 122 3.08 1.01 7.76
C PHE A 122 4.20 1.91 7.23
N GLY A 123 3.85 3.08 6.70
CA GLY A 123 4.81 4.07 6.23
C GLY A 123 5.73 4.54 7.35
N TRP A 124 5.14 4.96 8.48
CA TRP A 124 5.91 5.40 9.66
C TRP A 124 6.81 4.29 10.21
N TYR A 125 6.31 3.06 10.29
CA TYR A 125 7.08 1.92 10.78
C TYR A 125 8.32 1.65 9.92
N LEU A 126 8.15 1.56 8.60
CA LEU A 126 9.25 1.32 7.66
C LEU A 126 10.27 2.45 7.67
N PHE A 127 9.81 3.71 7.69
CA PHE A 127 10.68 4.88 7.79
C PHE A 127 11.49 4.89 9.09
N SER A 128 10.84 4.58 10.21
CA SER A 128 11.49 4.47 11.52
C SER A 128 12.60 3.42 11.51
N LYS A 129 12.36 2.24 10.91
CA LYS A 129 13.40 1.20 10.77
C LYS A 129 14.53 1.61 9.84
N ALA A 130 14.22 2.32 8.75
CA ALA A 130 15.23 2.86 7.84
C ALA A 130 16.17 3.85 8.55
N ASN A 131 15.63 4.73 9.39
CA ASN A 131 16.41 5.71 10.15
C ASN A 131 17.34 5.06 11.19
N LEU A 132 16.90 3.98 11.84
CA LEU A 132 17.75 3.21 12.74
C LEU A 132 18.93 2.56 12.01
N LEU A 133 18.70 2.03 10.81
CA LEU A 133 19.78 1.50 9.97
C LEU A 133 20.75 2.62 9.54
N LYS A 134 20.23 3.77 9.13
CA LYS A 134 21.04 4.93 8.74
C LYS A 134 21.95 5.42 9.88
N SER A 135 21.45 5.48 11.11
CA SER A 135 22.26 5.91 12.26
C SER A 135 23.36 4.90 12.59
N SER A 136 23.12 3.60 12.38
CA SER A 136 24.13 2.55 12.58
C SER A 136 25.30 2.59 11.60
N LEU A 137 25.14 3.21 10.42
CA LEU A 137 26.18 3.35 9.40
C LEU A 137 27.09 4.57 9.62
N LYS A 138 26.71 5.49 10.52
CA LYS A 138 27.47 6.71 10.84
C LYS A 138 28.38 6.56 12.05
N THR A 139 28.29 5.44 12.75
CA THR A 139 29.12 5.05 13.90
C THR A 139 30.12 3.99 13.47
#